data_AF-A0A093XXN2-F1
#
_entry.id   AF-A0A093XXN2-F1
#
_cell.length_a   1.000
_cell.length_b   1.000
_cell.length_c   1.000
_cell.angle_alpha   90.00
_cell.angle_beta   90.00
_cell.angle_gamma   90.00
#
_symmetry.space_group_name_H-M   'P 1'
#
loop_
_entity.id
_entity.type
_entity.pdbx_description
1 polymer ?
#
loop_
_entity_poly.entity_id
_entity_poly.type
_entity_poly.pdbx_seq_one_letter_code
_entity_poly.pdbx_strand_id
1 'polypeptide(L)'
;DLSTAGQHERSANASEKDARARVYAEVKRHLSANDLVICDAAGGNYIKGWRYQLYCESKALRTPHCIVHVGTPIEVARRVNEARLAAREAGEEGKGEPYEKETWENLVFRYEEPNGMVRWDSPLFTVGWEDEEVDYEGIKEALMGGGVVRPNAATLPTKHAEEGYLYKLDRETQAVVTKILEWVKDHEGEEGGVIDMEEEAQRKARLAGKKGRRDDDEGEEGGGLELALPQVKLGVPVLQRLRRQYIQLQRLETGGAGRVREGFIGFLNAAFEEM
;
A
#
# COMPACT_ATOMS: atom_id res chain seq x y z
N ASP A 1 32.17 -35.33 15.53
CA ASP A 1 31.56 -35.90 14.31
C ASP A 1 30.05 -35.87 14.50
N LEU A 2 29.39 -34.85 13.95
CA LEU A 2 27.94 -34.62 14.09
C LEU A 2 27.13 -35.36 13.01
N SER A 3 27.80 -36.20 12.21
CA SER A 3 27.18 -36.93 11.10
C SER A 3 26.28 -38.08 11.56
N THR A 4 26.47 -38.57 12.78
CA THR A 4 25.73 -39.69 13.38
C THR A 4 24.52 -39.29 14.21
N ALA A 5 24.34 -37.99 14.49
CA ALA A 5 23.22 -37.49 15.28
C ALA A 5 21.93 -37.43 14.43
N GLY A 6 20.80 -37.89 14.99
CA GLY A 6 19.48 -37.82 14.35
C GLY A 6 19.05 -36.39 14.05
N GLN A 7 18.09 -36.17 13.15
CA GLN A 7 17.64 -34.81 12.75
C GLN A 7 17.19 -33.95 13.96
N HIS A 8 16.68 -34.58 15.02
CA HIS A 8 16.29 -33.94 16.28
C HIS A 8 17.46 -33.62 17.22
N GLU A 9 18.61 -34.27 17.06
CA GLU A 9 19.81 -34.06 17.90
C GLU A 9 20.73 -32.96 17.36
N ARG A 10 20.51 -32.50 16.12
CA ARG A 10 21.36 -31.45 15.49
C ARG A 10 20.99 -30.03 15.90
N SER A 11 19.83 -29.82 16.52
CA SER A 11 19.41 -28.53 17.09
C SER A 11 18.10 -28.72 17.87
N ALA A 12 18.07 -28.35 19.15
CA ALA A 12 16.85 -28.23 19.95
C ALA A 12 15.79 -27.31 19.30
N ASN A 13 16.20 -26.49 18.32
CA ASN A 13 15.35 -25.52 17.62
C ASN A 13 14.78 -26.06 16.29
N ALA A 14 15.14 -27.26 15.85
CA ALA A 14 14.64 -27.84 14.60
C ALA A 14 13.13 -28.11 14.69
N SER A 15 12.68 -28.71 15.80
CA SER A 15 11.26 -28.93 16.09
C SER A 15 10.48 -27.62 16.18
N GLU A 16 11.06 -26.58 16.77
CA GLU A 16 10.44 -25.25 16.84
C GLU A 16 10.31 -24.59 15.46
N LYS A 17 11.33 -24.74 14.61
CA LYS A 17 11.27 -24.24 13.23
C LYS A 17 10.15 -24.94 12.45
N ASP A 18 10.02 -26.25 12.58
CA ASP A 18 8.98 -27.02 11.90
C ASP A 18 7.59 -26.69 12.46
N ALA A 19 7.46 -26.51 13.77
CA ALA A 19 6.23 -26.05 14.41
C ALA A 19 5.80 -24.67 13.90
N ARG A 20 6.73 -23.71 13.80
CA ARG A 20 6.46 -22.40 13.20
C ARG A 20 6.09 -22.50 11.73
N ALA A 21 6.78 -23.33 10.95
CA ALA A 21 6.42 -23.53 9.54
C ALA A 21 5.00 -24.09 9.40
N ARG A 22 4.59 -25.01 10.27
CA ARG A 22 3.23 -25.55 10.31
C ARG A 22 2.20 -24.49 10.67
N VAL A 23 2.42 -23.73 11.75
CA VAL A 23 1.52 -22.63 12.15
C VAL A 23 1.39 -21.60 11.02
N TYR A 24 2.50 -21.24 10.37
CA TYR A 24 2.49 -20.28 9.27
C TYR A 24 1.67 -20.79 8.08
N ALA A 25 1.82 -22.07 7.73
CA ALA A 25 1.05 -22.70 6.66
C ALA A 25 -0.45 -22.69 6.97
N GLU A 26 -0.84 -22.98 8.21
CA GLU A 26 -2.25 -22.95 8.63
C GLU A 26 -2.83 -21.54 8.63
N VAL A 27 -2.09 -20.55 9.17
CA VAL A 27 -2.51 -19.14 9.10
C VAL A 27 -2.72 -18.74 7.66
N LYS A 28 -1.75 -19.01 6.77
CA LYS A 28 -1.84 -18.67 5.36
C LYS A 28 -3.00 -19.35 4.63
N ARG A 29 -3.33 -20.58 5.02
CA ARG A 29 -4.43 -21.35 4.45
C ARG A 29 -5.80 -20.77 4.81
N HIS A 30 -5.93 -20.18 5.99
CA HIS A 30 -7.18 -19.66 6.52
C HIS A 30 -7.33 -18.14 6.42
N LEU A 31 -6.23 -17.41 6.28
CA LEU A 31 -6.28 -15.96 6.23
C LEU A 31 -6.93 -15.50 4.92
N SER A 32 -8.06 -14.81 5.05
CA SER A 32 -8.85 -14.31 3.94
C SER A 32 -9.57 -13.01 4.35
N ALA A 33 -10.22 -12.35 3.40
CA ALA A 33 -11.04 -11.17 3.70
C ALA A 33 -12.33 -11.48 4.46
N ASN A 34 -12.72 -12.77 4.55
CA ASN A 34 -14.00 -13.19 5.13
C ASN A 34 -13.84 -13.98 6.45
N ASP A 35 -12.62 -14.36 6.80
CA ASP A 35 -12.34 -15.22 7.94
C ASP A 35 -11.56 -14.48 9.02
N LEU A 36 -11.97 -14.67 10.28
CA LEU A 36 -11.21 -14.22 11.45
C LEU A 36 -10.23 -15.32 11.87
N VAL A 37 -8.94 -15.04 11.81
CA VAL A 37 -7.88 -15.97 12.23
C VAL A 37 -7.29 -15.52 13.57
N ILE A 38 -7.45 -16.36 14.60
CA ILE A 38 -6.78 -16.21 15.88
C ILE A 38 -5.55 -17.12 15.90
N CYS A 39 -4.36 -16.51 15.90
CA CYS A 39 -3.10 -17.24 15.94
C CYS A 39 -2.62 -17.45 17.38
N ASP A 40 -3.25 -18.38 18.10
CA ASP A 40 -2.83 -18.79 19.45
C ASP A 40 -1.70 -19.84 19.37
N ALA A 41 -0.48 -19.35 19.23
CA ALA A 41 0.73 -20.17 19.17
C ALA A 41 1.81 -19.58 20.06
N ALA A 42 1.71 -19.84 21.37
CA ALA A 42 2.66 -19.35 22.39
C ALA A 42 4.13 -19.72 22.06
N GLY A 43 4.36 -20.88 21.45
CA GLY A 43 5.70 -21.31 20.99
C GLY A 43 6.20 -20.63 19.70
N GLY A 44 5.40 -19.80 19.04
CA GLY A 44 5.76 -19.07 17.81
C GLY A 44 5.81 -17.55 17.98
N ASN A 45 4.85 -16.98 18.72
CA ASN A 45 4.62 -15.52 18.80
C ASN A 45 5.64 -14.73 19.64
N TYR A 46 6.61 -15.42 20.24
CA TYR A 46 7.51 -14.88 21.25
C TYR A 46 8.68 -14.05 20.69
N ILE A 47 8.92 -14.05 19.37
CA ILE A 47 9.96 -13.22 18.73
C ILE A 47 9.38 -12.23 17.71
N LYS A 48 10.05 -11.09 17.57
CA LYS A 48 9.74 -10.01 16.64
C LYS A 48 9.75 -10.47 15.19
N GLY A 49 10.74 -11.27 14.79
CA GLY A 49 10.88 -11.73 13.41
C GLY A 49 9.68 -12.55 12.93
N TRP A 50 9.10 -13.34 13.83
CA TRP A 50 7.90 -14.14 13.55
C TRP A 50 6.65 -13.27 13.45
N ARG A 51 6.44 -12.33 14.38
CA ARG A 51 5.32 -11.38 14.31
C ARG A 51 5.38 -10.56 13.01
N TYR A 52 6.57 -10.15 12.58
CA TYR A 52 6.77 -9.47 11.31
C TYR A 52 6.37 -10.33 10.10
N GLN A 53 6.67 -11.63 10.13
CA GLN A 53 6.28 -12.56 9.08
C GLN A 53 4.76 -12.68 8.96
N LEU A 54 4.04 -12.81 10.08
CA LEU A 54 2.56 -12.82 10.10
C LEU A 54 1.98 -11.49 9.62
N TYR A 55 2.54 -10.36 10.05
CA TYR A 55 2.15 -9.03 9.57
C TYR A 55 2.34 -8.88 8.05
N CYS A 56 3.43 -9.40 7.48
CA CYS A 56 3.64 -9.36 6.04
C CYS A 56 2.53 -10.11 5.30
N GLU A 57 2.09 -11.25 5.82
CA GLU A 57 1.01 -12.05 5.22
C GLU A 57 -0.34 -11.32 5.30
N SER A 58 -0.70 -10.77 6.48
CA SER A 58 -1.94 -9.99 6.63
C SER A 58 -1.95 -8.76 5.73
N LYS A 59 -0.82 -8.06 5.64
CA LYS A 59 -0.67 -6.91 4.75
C LYS A 59 -0.78 -7.29 3.27
N ALA A 60 -0.25 -8.45 2.87
CA ALA A 60 -0.35 -8.92 1.49
C ALA A 60 -1.81 -9.19 1.08
N LEU A 61 -2.59 -9.74 2.02
CA LEU A 61 -4.02 -10.01 1.83
C LEU A 61 -4.93 -8.83 2.18
N ARG A 62 -4.34 -7.70 2.62
CA ARG A 62 -5.04 -6.48 3.01
C ARG A 62 -6.06 -6.70 4.14
N THR A 63 -5.79 -7.67 5.01
CA THR A 63 -6.59 -7.93 6.19
C THR A 63 -6.07 -7.07 7.34
N PRO A 64 -6.96 -6.47 8.16
CA PRO A 64 -6.53 -5.85 9.40
C PRO A 64 -5.90 -6.90 10.32
N HIS A 65 -5.04 -6.45 11.23
CA HIS A 65 -4.43 -7.29 12.24
C HIS A 65 -4.31 -6.50 13.54
N CYS A 66 -4.33 -7.21 14.67
CA CYS A 66 -4.01 -6.64 15.97
C CYS A 66 -3.10 -7.60 16.74
N ILE A 67 -2.22 -7.05 17.56
CA ILE A 67 -1.43 -7.82 18.53
C ILE A 67 -2.11 -7.66 19.89
N VAL A 68 -2.52 -8.78 20.47
CA VAL A 68 -2.97 -8.87 21.85
C VAL A 68 -1.80 -9.41 22.68
N HIS A 69 -1.25 -8.58 23.54
CA HIS A 69 -0.15 -8.94 24.42
C HIS A 69 -0.68 -9.40 25.77
N VAL A 70 -0.45 -10.67 26.12
CA VAL A 70 -0.77 -11.19 27.45
C VAL A 70 0.44 -10.95 28.36
N GLY A 71 0.38 -9.87 29.14
CA GLY A 71 1.44 -9.45 30.05
C GLY A 71 1.41 -10.29 31.34
N THR A 72 2.27 -11.30 31.43
CA THR A 72 2.38 -12.17 32.61
C THR A 72 3.79 -12.08 33.20
N PRO A 73 3.96 -11.81 34.50
CA PRO A 73 5.27 -11.85 35.14
C PRO A 73 5.91 -13.24 35.02
N ILE A 74 7.22 -13.29 34.76
CA ILE A 74 7.98 -14.54 34.54
C ILE A 74 7.74 -15.54 35.67
N GLU A 75 7.74 -15.08 36.93
CA GLU A 75 7.52 -15.94 38.10
C GLU A 75 6.11 -16.54 38.18
N VAL A 76 5.11 -15.86 37.64
CA VAL A 76 3.75 -16.40 37.54
C VAL A 76 3.71 -17.46 36.44
N ALA A 77 4.24 -17.14 35.25
CA ALA A 77 4.30 -18.08 34.12
C ALA A 77 5.09 -19.36 34.47
N ARG A 78 6.17 -19.24 35.26
CA ARG A 78 6.97 -20.35 35.77
C ARG A 78 6.14 -21.29 36.63
N ARG A 79 5.44 -20.73 37.62
CA ARG A 79 4.55 -21.49 38.53
C ARG A 79 3.44 -22.22 37.77
N VAL A 80 2.85 -21.57 36.76
CA VAL A 80 1.84 -22.20 35.90
C VAL A 80 2.43 -23.39 35.13
N ASN A 81 3.63 -23.25 34.58
CA ASN A 81 4.29 -24.35 33.88
C ASN A 81 4.65 -25.51 34.82
N GLU A 82 5.18 -25.23 36.01
CA GLU A 82 5.51 -26.23 37.02
C GLU A 82 4.28 -26.99 37.54
N ALA A 83 3.17 -26.28 37.75
CA ALA A 83 1.90 -26.91 38.12
C ALA A 83 1.38 -27.85 37.02
N ARG A 84 1.54 -27.47 35.74
CA ARG A 84 1.19 -28.34 34.60
C ARG A 84 2.10 -29.56 34.49
N LEU A 85 3.40 -29.41 34.77
CA LEU A 85 4.34 -30.54 34.83
C LEU A 85 3.93 -31.55 35.91
N ALA A 86 3.63 -31.05 37.11
CA ALA A 86 3.19 -31.90 38.23
C ALA A 86 1.87 -32.62 37.92
N ALA A 87 0.90 -31.93 37.31
CA ALA A 87 -0.36 -32.53 36.88
C ALA A 87 -0.14 -33.64 35.84
N ARG A 88 0.74 -33.41 34.85
CA ARG A 88 1.11 -34.41 33.84
C ARG A 88 1.75 -35.65 34.47
N GLU A 89 2.64 -35.47 35.44
CA GLU A 89 3.28 -36.58 36.17
C GLU A 89 2.27 -37.36 37.03
N ALA A 90 1.27 -36.68 37.58
CA ALA A 90 0.17 -37.29 38.33
C ALA A 90 -0.90 -37.96 37.44
N GLY A 91 -0.81 -37.80 36.11
CA GLY A 91 -1.81 -38.31 35.16
C GLY A 91 -3.13 -37.55 35.21
N GLU A 92 -3.13 -36.32 35.72
CA GLU A 92 -4.29 -35.44 35.77
C GLU A 92 -4.49 -34.72 34.43
N GLU A 93 -5.75 -34.48 34.08
CA GLU A 93 -6.11 -33.70 32.89
C GLU A 93 -5.83 -32.21 33.15
N GLY A 94 -4.66 -31.74 32.74
CA GLY A 94 -4.22 -30.36 32.93
C GLY A 94 -4.87 -29.38 31.95
N LYS A 95 -4.90 -28.08 32.31
CA LYS A 95 -5.37 -26.97 31.45
C LYS A 95 -4.36 -26.60 30.34
N GLY A 96 -3.76 -27.58 29.69
CA GLY A 96 -2.77 -27.43 28.63
C GLY A 96 -1.44 -28.12 28.92
N GLU A 97 -0.68 -28.35 27.85
CA GLU A 97 0.60 -29.04 27.89
C GLU A 97 1.69 -28.18 28.54
N PRO A 98 2.50 -28.74 29.46
CA PRO A 98 3.67 -28.07 29.98
C PRO A 98 4.84 -28.07 28.98
N TYR A 99 5.71 -27.09 29.12
CA TYR A 99 7.05 -27.13 28.53
C TYR A 99 8.01 -27.83 29.50
N GLU A 100 8.95 -28.59 28.96
CA GLU A 100 10.11 -29.05 29.72
C GLU A 100 10.89 -27.86 30.27
N LYS A 101 11.48 -28.01 31.47
CA LYS A 101 12.13 -26.91 32.19
C LYS A 101 13.17 -26.18 31.34
N GLU A 102 14.04 -26.91 30.66
CA GLU A 102 15.07 -26.33 29.78
C GLU A 102 14.46 -25.57 28.58
N THR A 103 13.40 -26.12 27.98
CA THR A 103 12.68 -25.46 26.89
C THR A 103 12.01 -24.18 27.36
N TRP A 104 11.39 -24.20 28.54
CA TRP A 104 10.73 -23.03 29.12
C TRP A 104 11.72 -21.90 29.39
N GLU A 105 12.85 -22.19 30.03
CA GLU A 105 13.91 -21.18 30.29
C GLU A 105 14.45 -20.60 28.98
N ASN A 106 14.64 -21.45 27.96
CA ASN A 106 15.10 -21.03 26.66
C ASN A 106 14.08 -20.14 25.90
N LEU A 107 12.78 -20.38 26.08
CA LEU A 107 11.72 -19.52 25.54
C LEU A 107 11.69 -18.16 26.24
N VAL A 108 11.76 -18.14 27.57
CA VAL A 108 11.80 -16.89 28.36
C VAL A 108 13.02 -16.06 28.00
N PHE A 109 14.20 -16.68 27.89
CA PHE A 109 15.43 -15.97 27.53
C PHE A 109 15.37 -15.31 26.14
N ARG A 110 14.66 -15.92 25.19
CA ARG A 110 14.54 -15.42 23.81
C ARG A 110 13.28 -14.57 23.59
N TYR A 111 12.45 -14.39 24.61
CA TYR A 111 11.22 -13.63 24.50
C TYR A 111 11.51 -12.16 24.18
N GLU A 112 10.85 -11.65 23.15
CA GLU A 112 10.92 -10.25 22.73
C GLU A 112 9.52 -9.64 22.83
N GLU A 113 9.33 -8.69 23.74
CA GLU A 113 8.05 -7.98 23.89
C GLU A 113 7.63 -7.24 22.61
N PRO A 114 6.32 -7.17 22.30
CA PRO A 114 5.80 -6.30 21.25
C PRO A 114 6.20 -4.83 21.46
N ASN A 115 6.68 -4.17 20.41
CA ASN A 115 7.18 -2.80 20.51
C ASN A 115 6.12 -1.76 20.12
N GLY A 116 5.61 -1.02 21.11
CA GLY A 116 4.62 0.05 20.92
C GLY A 116 5.05 1.22 20.01
N MET A 117 6.35 1.43 19.80
CA MET A 117 6.87 2.46 18.90
C MET A 117 6.82 2.03 17.43
N VAL A 118 6.57 0.75 17.16
CA VAL A 118 6.58 0.17 15.82
C VAL A 118 5.15 -0.17 15.44
N ARG A 119 4.57 0.58 14.49
CA ARG A 119 3.15 0.43 14.12
C ARG A 119 2.70 -1.01 13.84
N TRP A 120 3.54 -1.83 13.20
CA TRP A 120 3.19 -3.21 12.87
C TRP A 120 3.38 -4.18 14.04
N ASP A 121 4.21 -3.83 15.02
CA ASP A 121 4.55 -4.64 16.20
C ASP A 121 3.90 -4.12 17.49
N SER A 122 3.14 -3.03 17.40
CA SER A 122 2.53 -2.38 18.55
C SER A 122 1.45 -3.27 19.15
N PRO A 123 1.49 -3.56 20.47
CA PRO A 123 0.42 -4.27 21.14
C PRO A 123 -0.80 -3.35 21.25
N LEU A 124 -1.79 -3.54 20.37
CA LEU A 124 -3.03 -2.74 20.40
C LEU A 124 -3.83 -2.99 21.69
N PHE A 125 -3.70 -4.19 22.25
CA PHE A 125 -4.30 -4.57 23.52
C PHE A 125 -3.23 -5.23 24.38
N THR A 126 -3.15 -4.83 25.65
CA THR A 126 -2.32 -5.52 26.65
C THR A 126 -3.23 -5.98 27.76
N VAL A 127 -3.23 -7.29 28.02
CA VAL A 127 -4.04 -7.96 29.05
C VAL A 127 -3.08 -8.47 30.11
N GLY A 128 -3.12 -7.86 31.29
CA GLY A 128 -2.39 -8.30 32.46
C GLY A 128 -2.92 -9.62 33.01
N TRP A 129 -2.06 -10.40 33.66
CA TRP A 129 -2.46 -11.66 34.29
C TRP A 129 -3.56 -11.51 35.35
N GLU A 130 -3.59 -10.38 36.04
CA GLU A 130 -4.57 -10.07 37.11
C GLU A 130 -5.79 -9.32 36.58
N ASP A 131 -5.83 -8.99 35.28
CA ASP A 131 -6.96 -8.27 34.69
C ASP A 131 -8.16 -9.23 34.60
N GLU A 132 -9.25 -8.89 35.28
CA GLU A 132 -10.49 -9.67 35.25
C GLU A 132 -11.27 -9.49 33.93
N GLU A 133 -11.07 -8.36 33.25
CA GLU A 133 -11.80 -7.99 32.04
C GLU A 133 -10.86 -7.76 30.85
N VAL A 134 -11.18 -8.40 29.73
CA VAL A 134 -10.54 -8.19 28.43
C VAL A 134 -11.47 -7.34 27.57
N ASP A 135 -10.94 -6.32 26.91
CA ASP A 135 -11.69 -5.48 25.98
C ASP A 135 -12.01 -6.21 24.66
N TYR A 136 -12.97 -7.14 24.72
CA TYR A 136 -13.38 -7.93 23.56
C TYR A 136 -14.04 -7.09 22.46
N GLU A 137 -14.81 -6.07 22.84
CA GLU A 137 -15.46 -5.20 21.85
C GLU A 137 -14.43 -4.32 21.14
N GLY A 138 -13.43 -3.79 21.84
CA GLY A 138 -12.31 -3.08 21.22
C GLY A 138 -11.52 -3.96 20.27
N ILE A 139 -11.20 -5.21 20.66
CA ILE A 139 -10.51 -6.18 19.77
C ILE A 139 -11.34 -6.43 18.50
N LYS A 140 -12.64 -6.65 18.67
CA LYS A 140 -13.58 -6.87 17.57
C LYS A 140 -13.69 -5.65 16.66
N GLU A 141 -13.78 -4.45 17.21
CA GLU A 141 -13.81 -3.20 16.44
C GLU A 141 -12.52 -2.98 15.66
N ALA A 142 -11.36 -3.24 16.26
CA ALA A 142 -10.06 -3.13 15.58
C ALA A 142 -9.94 -4.05 14.35
N LEU A 143 -10.55 -5.24 14.41
CA LEU A 143 -10.47 -6.24 13.34
C LEU A 143 -11.62 -6.14 12.32
N MET A 144 -12.82 -5.76 12.75
CA MET A 144 -14.02 -5.75 11.87
C MET A 144 -14.52 -4.34 11.54
N GLY A 145 -14.23 -3.34 12.38
CA GLY A 145 -14.64 -1.95 12.21
C GLY A 145 -13.62 -1.11 11.43
N GLY A 146 -12.38 -1.59 11.30
CA GLY A 146 -11.33 -0.93 10.52
C GLY A 146 -11.65 -0.87 9.03
N GLY A 147 -11.49 0.31 8.41
CA GLY A 147 -11.57 0.45 6.96
C GLY A 147 -10.51 -0.37 6.21
N VAL A 148 -10.67 -0.50 4.88
CA VAL A 148 -9.80 -1.33 4.03
C VAL A 148 -8.32 -0.96 4.20
N VAL A 149 -7.47 -1.96 4.51
CA VAL A 149 -6.01 -1.77 4.63
C VAL A 149 -5.45 -1.30 3.28
N ARG A 150 -4.88 -0.10 3.26
CA ARG A 150 -4.34 0.49 2.03
C ARG A 150 -3.13 -0.30 1.53
N PRO A 151 -3.05 -0.61 0.23
CA PRO A 151 -1.90 -1.30 -0.33
C PRO A 151 -0.65 -0.42 -0.24
N ASN A 152 0.52 -1.05 -0.12
CA ASN A 152 1.78 -0.37 -0.33
C ASN A 152 1.85 0.12 -1.78
N ALA A 153 2.16 1.40 -2.00
CA ALA A 153 2.27 1.96 -3.35
C ALA A 153 3.30 1.21 -4.23
N ALA A 154 4.36 0.66 -3.61
CA ALA A 154 5.39 -0.12 -4.31
C ALA A 154 4.93 -1.49 -4.82
N THR A 155 3.83 -2.04 -4.29
CA THR A 155 3.28 -3.36 -4.69
C THR A 155 2.08 -3.24 -5.63
N LEU A 156 1.69 -2.02 -5.98
CA LEU A 156 0.68 -1.80 -7.01
C LEU A 156 1.37 -1.91 -8.37
N PRO A 157 0.90 -2.77 -9.29
CA PRO A 157 1.41 -2.79 -10.64
C PRO A 157 1.14 -1.43 -11.28
N THR A 158 2.19 -0.63 -11.46
CA THR A 158 2.12 0.58 -12.29
C THR A 158 1.82 0.11 -13.70
N LYS A 159 0.68 0.53 -14.28
CA LYS A 159 0.41 0.31 -15.71
C LYS A 159 1.65 0.79 -16.48
N HIS A 160 2.27 -0.09 -17.26
CA HIS A 160 3.45 0.28 -18.05
C HIS A 160 3.07 1.46 -18.96
N ALA A 161 3.66 2.62 -18.69
CA ALA A 161 3.60 3.72 -19.63
C ALA A 161 4.48 3.35 -20.84
N GLU A 162 4.02 3.65 -22.05
CA GLU A 162 4.86 3.52 -23.25
C GLU A 162 6.18 4.28 -23.06
N GLU A 163 7.26 3.74 -23.63
CA GLU A 163 8.58 4.33 -23.53
C GLU A 163 8.55 5.78 -24.09
N GLY A 164 8.96 6.76 -23.27
CA GLY A 164 8.89 8.18 -23.65
C GLY A 164 7.56 8.89 -23.38
N TYR A 165 6.54 8.24 -22.82
CA TYR A 165 5.25 8.87 -22.51
C TYR A 165 5.38 10.11 -21.60
N LEU A 166 6.19 10.03 -20.54
CA LEU A 166 6.38 11.16 -19.63
C LEU A 166 7.01 12.37 -20.32
N TYR A 167 7.92 12.13 -21.26
CA TYR A 167 8.52 13.19 -22.07
C TYR A 167 7.49 13.80 -23.03
N LYS A 168 6.67 12.97 -23.70
CA LYS A 168 5.56 13.42 -24.55
C LYS A 168 4.56 14.25 -23.73
N LEU A 169 4.17 13.79 -22.54
CA LEU A 169 3.26 14.46 -21.62
C LEU A 169 3.76 15.86 -21.23
N ASP A 170 5.02 15.96 -20.81
CA ASP A 170 5.61 17.25 -20.42
C ASP A 170 5.70 18.21 -21.61
N ARG A 171 6.15 17.72 -22.76
CA ARG A 171 6.31 18.52 -23.99
C ARG A 171 4.99 19.07 -24.51
N GLU A 172 3.96 18.23 -24.62
CA GLU A 172 2.66 18.63 -25.16
C GLU A 172 1.93 19.59 -24.20
N THR A 173 1.96 19.33 -22.88
CA THR A 173 1.32 20.23 -21.90
C THR A 173 2.03 21.58 -21.81
N GLN A 174 3.36 21.62 -21.86
CA GLN A 174 4.13 22.86 -21.91
C GLN A 174 3.84 23.65 -23.19
N ALA A 175 3.71 22.98 -24.35
CA ALA A 175 3.36 23.64 -25.59
C ALA A 175 2.00 24.37 -25.52
N VAL A 176 1.00 23.76 -24.89
CA VAL A 176 -0.31 24.39 -24.66
C VAL A 176 -0.19 25.60 -23.73
N VAL A 177 0.53 25.48 -22.60
CA VAL A 177 0.73 26.59 -21.67
C VAL A 177 1.45 27.77 -22.34
N THR A 178 2.49 27.51 -23.12
CA THR A 178 3.21 28.57 -23.84
C THR A 178 2.29 29.33 -24.79
N LYS A 179 1.42 28.63 -25.52
CA LYS A 179 0.45 29.26 -26.43
C LYS A 179 -0.56 30.14 -25.70
N ILE A 180 -1.08 29.69 -24.56
CA ILE A 180 -1.99 30.51 -23.76
C ILE A 180 -1.28 31.81 -23.34
N LEU A 181 -0.02 31.73 -22.92
CA LEU A 181 0.76 32.90 -22.52
C LEU A 181 1.06 33.84 -23.70
N GLU A 182 1.32 33.30 -24.90
CA GLU A 182 1.48 34.10 -26.12
C GLU A 182 0.17 34.82 -26.48
N TRP A 183 -0.96 34.13 -26.43
CA TRP A 183 -2.28 34.73 -26.70
C TRP A 183 -2.62 35.83 -25.69
N VAL A 184 -2.42 35.59 -24.38
CA VAL A 184 -2.68 36.56 -23.30
C VAL A 184 -1.81 37.81 -23.46
N LYS A 185 -0.60 37.66 -24.00
CA LYS A 185 0.29 38.79 -24.29
C LYS A 185 -0.19 39.61 -25.50
N ASP A 186 -0.67 38.94 -26.54
CA ASP A 186 -1.13 39.61 -27.77
C ASP A 186 -2.52 40.27 -27.58
N HIS A 187 -3.30 39.84 -26.60
CA HIS A 187 -4.63 40.37 -26.24
C HIS A 187 -4.61 40.99 -24.84
N GLU A 188 -3.61 41.83 -24.57
CA GLU A 188 -3.43 42.45 -23.27
C GLU A 188 -4.61 43.36 -22.90
N GLY A 189 -5.37 42.97 -21.87
CA GLY A 189 -6.53 43.71 -21.38
C GLY A 189 -7.90 43.14 -21.80
N GLU A 190 -7.92 42.12 -22.65
CA GLU A 190 -9.13 41.36 -22.98
C GLU A 190 -9.28 40.16 -22.02
N GLU A 191 -10.53 39.87 -21.63
CA GLU A 191 -10.88 38.72 -20.78
C GLU A 191 -11.67 37.71 -21.62
N GLY A 192 -11.40 36.42 -21.46
CA GLY A 192 -11.99 35.36 -22.27
C GLY A 192 -11.31 35.18 -23.64
N GLY A 193 -11.95 34.43 -24.54
CA GLY A 193 -11.44 34.15 -25.89
C GLY A 193 -11.41 32.66 -26.23
N VAL A 194 -11.34 32.32 -27.51
CA VAL A 194 -11.21 30.93 -27.98
C VAL A 194 -9.92 30.82 -28.79
N ILE A 195 -9.05 29.88 -28.41
CA ILE A 195 -7.83 29.55 -29.15
C ILE A 195 -8.10 28.27 -29.95
N ASP A 196 -8.07 28.37 -31.27
CA ASP A 196 -8.06 27.21 -32.17
C ASP A 196 -6.65 26.60 -32.19
N MET A 197 -6.50 25.41 -31.58
CA MET A 197 -5.23 24.71 -31.50
C MET A 197 -4.95 23.83 -32.74
N GLU A 198 -5.91 23.67 -33.65
CA GLU A 198 -5.87 22.86 -34.86
C GLU A 198 -5.26 23.62 -36.04
N GLU A 199 -5.74 24.82 -36.36
CA GLU A 199 -5.27 25.62 -37.48
C GLU A 199 -3.77 25.96 -37.36
N GLU A 200 -3.30 26.20 -36.13
CA GLU A 200 -1.92 26.59 -35.88
C GLU A 200 -0.93 25.40 -35.93
N ALA A 201 -1.38 24.19 -35.55
CA ALA A 201 -0.60 22.97 -35.73
C ALA A 201 -0.37 22.69 -37.22
N GLN A 202 -1.40 22.90 -38.03
CA GLN A 202 -1.32 22.82 -39.49
C GLN A 202 -0.46 23.95 -40.08
N ARG A 203 -0.54 25.19 -39.55
CA ARG A 203 0.31 26.32 -39.97
C ARG A 203 1.80 26.08 -39.69
N LYS A 204 2.17 25.52 -38.53
CA LYS A 204 3.56 25.12 -38.23
C LYS A 204 4.05 23.97 -39.13
N ALA A 205 3.19 22.99 -39.45
CA ALA A 205 3.52 21.92 -40.39
C ALA A 205 3.76 22.44 -41.82
N ARG A 206 2.96 23.42 -42.27
CA ARG A 206 3.14 24.12 -43.55
C ARG A 206 4.42 24.96 -43.59
N LEU A 207 4.74 25.69 -42.51
CA LEU A 207 5.99 26.47 -42.40
C LEU A 207 7.25 25.59 -42.30
N ALA A 208 7.14 24.40 -41.70
CA ALA A 208 8.26 23.45 -41.57
C ALA A 208 8.62 22.71 -42.88
N GLY A 209 8.04 23.09 -44.02
CA GLY A 209 8.42 22.58 -45.35
C GLY A 209 8.16 21.09 -45.57
N LYS A 210 7.37 20.44 -44.71
CA LYS A 210 7.07 19.01 -44.83
C LYS A 210 5.97 18.85 -45.88
N LYS A 211 6.39 18.65 -47.13
CA LYS A 211 5.51 18.35 -48.27
C LYS A 211 4.68 17.11 -47.92
N GLY A 212 3.42 17.32 -47.58
CA GLY A 212 2.51 16.25 -47.16
C GLY A 212 2.37 15.19 -48.24
N ARG A 213 2.72 13.96 -47.89
CA ARG A 213 2.15 12.78 -48.55
C ARG A 213 0.72 12.71 -48.03
N ARG A 214 -0.26 12.84 -48.93
CA ARG A 214 -1.65 12.51 -48.64
C ARG A 214 -1.66 10.99 -48.50
N ASP A 215 -1.74 10.51 -47.27
CA ASP A 215 -2.32 9.21 -47.01
C ASP A 215 -3.76 9.52 -46.58
N ASP A 216 -4.69 9.07 -47.41
CA ASP A 216 -6.11 9.17 -47.21
C ASP A 216 -6.48 8.28 -46.01
N ASP A 217 -6.76 8.90 -44.86
CA ASP A 217 -7.47 8.26 -43.77
C ASP A 217 -8.67 9.16 -43.45
N GLU A 218 -9.82 8.72 -43.93
CA GLU A 218 -11.10 9.39 -43.76
C GLU A 218 -11.58 9.22 -42.32
N GLY A 219 -11.83 10.35 -41.66
CA GLY A 219 -12.93 10.49 -40.71
C GLY A 219 -12.66 10.03 -39.28
N GLU A 220 -12.20 10.94 -38.44
CA GLU A 220 -12.65 11.00 -37.05
C GLU A 220 -12.71 12.48 -36.62
N GLU A 221 -13.85 12.88 -36.05
CA GLU A 221 -14.28 14.24 -35.77
C GLU A 221 -13.22 15.07 -35.01
N GLY A 222 -12.71 16.14 -35.65
CA GLY A 222 -11.81 17.14 -35.08
C GLY A 222 -12.51 18.05 -34.06
N GLY A 223 -12.91 17.50 -32.91
CA GLY A 223 -13.68 18.20 -31.88
C GLY A 223 -12.95 18.48 -30.56
N GLY A 224 -11.62 18.35 -30.50
CA GLY A 224 -10.87 18.32 -29.23
C GLY A 224 -9.79 19.40 -29.04
N LEU A 225 -9.74 20.42 -29.90
CA LEU A 225 -8.63 21.37 -29.97
C LEU A 225 -9.04 22.84 -29.75
N GLU A 226 -10.30 23.11 -29.45
CA GLU A 226 -10.75 24.44 -29.05
C GLU A 226 -10.50 24.65 -27.55
N LEU A 227 -9.73 25.68 -27.22
CA LEU A 227 -9.47 26.08 -25.84
C LEU A 227 -10.22 27.38 -25.53
N ALA A 228 -11.20 27.30 -24.64
CA ALA A 228 -11.97 28.46 -24.18
C ALA A 228 -11.30 29.07 -22.94
N LEU A 229 -10.87 30.32 -23.03
CA LEU A 229 -10.26 31.03 -21.91
C LEU A 229 -11.32 31.58 -20.96
N PRO A 230 -11.07 31.59 -19.64
CA PRO A 230 -12.02 32.12 -18.67
C PRO A 230 -12.02 33.64 -18.68
N GLN A 231 -13.08 34.26 -18.13
CA GLN A 231 -13.19 35.71 -17.97
C GLN A 231 -12.38 36.22 -16.76
N VAL A 232 -11.20 35.65 -16.54
CA VAL A 232 -10.27 36.06 -15.48
C VAL A 232 -8.84 36.09 -16.02
N LYS A 233 -8.01 36.97 -15.46
CA LYS A 233 -6.61 37.08 -15.86
C LYS A 233 -5.83 35.81 -15.50
N LEU A 234 -5.38 35.10 -16.54
CA LEU A 234 -4.55 33.91 -16.39
C LEU A 234 -3.08 34.28 -16.20
N GLY A 235 -2.58 34.06 -14.97
CA GLY A 235 -1.16 34.19 -14.66
C GLY A 235 -0.37 32.90 -14.90
N VAL A 236 0.94 33.04 -15.14
CA VAL A 236 1.91 31.92 -15.19
C VAL A 236 1.74 30.96 -13.99
N PRO A 237 1.57 31.42 -12.74
CA PRO A 237 1.43 30.50 -11.60
C PRO A 237 0.20 29.59 -11.68
N VAL A 238 -0.92 30.08 -12.20
CA VAL A 238 -2.18 29.33 -12.33
C VAL A 238 -2.04 28.24 -13.38
N LEU A 239 -1.55 28.60 -14.57
CA LEU A 239 -1.34 27.65 -15.67
C LEU A 239 -0.32 26.56 -15.29
N GLN A 240 0.76 26.93 -14.59
CA GLN A 240 1.74 25.98 -14.11
C GLN A 240 1.20 25.06 -13.01
N ARG A 241 0.26 25.54 -12.18
CA ARG A 241 -0.44 24.71 -11.19
C ARG A 241 -1.36 23.68 -11.87
N LEU A 242 -2.19 24.12 -12.81
CA LEU A 242 -3.11 23.26 -13.57
C LEU A 242 -2.32 22.19 -14.35
N ARG A 243 -1.21 22.57 -15.00
CA ARG A 243 -0.30 21.62 -15.66
C ARG A 243 0.24 20.56 -14.70
N ARG A 244 0.71 20.96 -13.50
CA ARG A 244 1.22 19.99 -12.51
C ARG A 244 0.13 19.04 -12.03
N GLN A 245 -1.09 19.53 -11.82
CA GLN A 245 -2.23 18.69 -11.43
C GLN A 245 -2.56 17.65 -12.51
N TYR A 246 -2.62 18.07 -13.78
CA TYR A 246 -2.86 17.16 -14.89
C TYR A 246 -1.74 16.10 -15.04
N ILE A 247 -0.46 16.51 -14.94
CA ILE A 247 0.66 15.55 -14.99
C ILE A 247 0.60 14.53 -13.85
N GLN A 248 0.19 14.94 -12.64
CA GLN A 248 0.01 14.02 -11.52
C GLN A 248 -1.12 13.02 -11.77
N LEU A 249 -2.24 13.47 -12.34
CA LEU A 249 -3.37 12.61 -12.70
C LEU A 249 -2.96 11.56 -13.76
N GLN A 250 -2.26 12.00 -14.80
CA GLN A 250 -1.81 11.14 -15.90
C GLN A 250 -0.71 10.15 -15.49
N ARG A 251 0.03 10.41 -14.40
CA ARG A 251 0.95 9.43 -13.80
C ARG A 251 0.23 8.27 -13.13
N LEU A 252 -1.02 8.45 -12.71
CA LEU A 252 -1.86 7.42 -12.10
C LEU A 252 -2.66 6.64 -13.16
N GLU A 253 -3.00 7.30 -14.28
CA GLU A 253 -3.84 6.75 -15.34
C GLU A 253 -3.18 6.87 -16.73
N THR A 254 -2.26 5.97 -17.06
CA THR A 254 -1.50 6.00 -18.34
C THR A 254 -2.32 5.65 -19.59
N GLY A 255 -3.66 5.56 -19.50
CA GLY A 255 -4.55 5.00 -20.52
C GLY A 255 -4.80 5.88 -21.76
N GLY A 256 -4.14 7.04 -21.88
CA GLY A 256 -4.42 8.04 -22.92
C GLY A 256 -3.20 8.48 -23.75
N ALA A 257 -2.19 7.63 -23.92
CA ALA A 257 -0.92 7.98 -24.57
C ALA A 257 -1.06 8.60 -25.97
N GLY A 258 -2.14 8.28 -26.70
CA GLY A 258 -2.45 8.84 -28.02
C GLY A 258 -2.91 10.30 -28.00
N ARG A 259 -3.65 10.74 -26.97
CA ARG A 259 -4.43 12.00 -26.97
C ARG A 259 -4.09 12.94 -25.80
N VAL A 260 -2.79 13.10 -25.55
CA VAL A 260 -2.28 13.92 -24.43
C VAL A 260 -2.73 15.38 -24.54
N ARG A 261 -2.71 15.93 -25.76
CA ARG A 261 -3.00 17.33 -26.02
C ARG A 261 -4.49 17.61 -25.86
N GLU A 262 -5.33 16.80 -26.49
CA GLU A 262 -6.79 16.87 -26.42
C GLU A 262 -7.27 16.67 -24.98
N GLY A 263 -6.69 15.70 -24.27
CA GLY A 263 -7.00 15.47 -22.86
C GLY A 263 -6.62 16.65 -21.96
N PHE A 264 -5.50 17.32 -22.25
CA PHE A 264 -5.10 18.51 -21.48
C PHE A 264 -5.98 19.73 -21.79
N ILE A 265 -6.36 19.92 -23.05
CA ILE A 265 -7.30 20.99 -23.46
C ILE A 265 -8.66 20.78 -22.80
N GLY A 266 -9.19 19.55 -22.82
CA GLY A 266 -10.43 19.23 -22.13
C GLY A 266 -10.35 19.46 -20.61
N PHE A 267 -9.23 19.07 -19.99
CA PHE A 267 -8.97 19.37 -18.56
C PHE A 267 -8.93 20.87 -18.28
N LEU A 268 -8.29 21.66 -19.14
CA LEU A 268 -8.23 23.10 -18.98
C LEU A 268 -9.59 23.76 -19.17
N ASN A 269 -10.36 23.38 -20.19
CA ASN A 269 -11.71 23.92 -20.41
C ASN A 269 -12.61 23.67 -19.19
N ALA A 270 -12.61 22.45 -18.65
CA ALA A 270 -13.36 22.14 -17.43
C ALA A 270 -12.88 22.97 -16.22
N ALA A 271 -11.56 23.11 -16.05
CA ALA A 271 -11.01 23.92 -14.98
C ALA A 271 -11.30 25.42 -15.15
N PHE A 272 -11.44 25.91 -16.37
CA PHE A 272 -11.74 27.30 -16.69
C PHE A 272 -13.25 27.62 -16.57
N GLU A 273 -14.14 26.66 -16.81
CA GLU A 273 -15.57 26.81 -16.53
C GLU A 273 -15.86 27.00 -15.03
N GLU A 274 -15.01 26.47 -14.16
CA GLU A 274 -15.11 26.61 -12.70
C GLU A 274 -14.49 27.91 -12.15
N MET A 275 -13.86 28.74 -13.00
CA MET A 275 -13.17 29.99 -12.60
C MET A 275 -14.01 31.23 -12.86
#